data_AF-D4XMI3-F1
#
_entry.id   AF-D4XMI3-F1
#
_cell.length_a   1.000
_cell.length_b   1.000
_cell.length_c   1.000
_cell.angle_alpha   90.00
_cell.angle_beta   90.00
_cell.angle_gamma   90.00
#
_symmetry.space_group_name_H-M   'P 1'
#
loop_
_entity.id
_entity.type
_entity.pdbx_description
1 polymer ?
#
loop_
_entity_poly.entity_id
_entity_poly.type
_entity_poly.pdbx_seq_one_letter_code
_entity_poly.pdbx_strand_id
1 'polypeptide(L)'
;MSEFLLGVLASIVASAIIAIIVKWIWPNLKDKCLYDGVRIAGAWDITELRNGKNVKVGKIELTQQGRIVKGTSTRTKTRDGTKSERKFHYHGFINGNQVTLIFEDAKGVGFDTGTYVFLVQNDAKTMVGMASFHGKTENKIVSEPRTLNKVVS
;
A
#
# COMPACT_ATOMS: atom_id res chain seq x y z
N MET A 1 -53.27 7.05 -6.91
CA MET A 1 -52.28 6.41 -7.80
C MET A 1 -51.13 7.35 -8.18
N SER A 2 -51.41 8.58 -8.64
CA SER A 2 -50.36 9.53 -9.04
C SER A 2 -49.35 9.85 -7.92
N GLU A 3 -49.81 10.17 -6.71
CA GLU A 3 -48.92 10.48 -5.57
C GLU A 3 -48.06 9.30 -5.13
N PHE A 4 -48.62 8.08 -5.15
CA PHE A 4 -47.88 6.86 -4.86
C PHE A 4 -46.76 6.62 -5.88
N LEU A 5 -47.07 6.73 -7.18
CA LEU A 5 -46.07 6.62 -8.25
C LEU A 5 -45.01 7.71 -8.15
N LEU A 6 -45.39 8.94 -7.80
CA LEU A 6 -44.46 10.05 -7.59
C LEU A 6 -43.51 9.76 -6.42
N GLY A 7 -44.01 9.22 -5.31
CA GLY A 7 -43.22 8.83 -4.15
C GLY A 7 -42.23 7.69 -4.46
N VAL A 8 -42.66 6.69 -5.23
CA VAL A 8 -41.78 5.60 -5.69
C VAL A 8 -40.66 6.13 -6.59
N LEU A 9 -40.99 6.96 -7.58
CA LEU A 9 -40.00 7.55 -8.48
C LEU A 9 -39.01 8.47 -7.73
N ALA A 10 -39.51 9.31 -6.82
CA ALA A 10 -38.66 10.17 -5.99
C ALA A 10 -37.69 9.33 -5.14
N SER A 11 -38.14 8.21 -4.58
CA SER A 11 -37.31 7.31 -3.78
C SER A 11 -36.21 6.63 -4.60
N ILE A 12 -36.52 6.23 -5.84
CA ILE A 12 -35.54 5.65 -6.77
C ILE A 12 -34.49 6.70 -7.15
N VAL A 13 -34.91 7.91 -7.49
CA VAL A 13 -34.02 9.02 -7.85
C VAL A 13 -33.13 9.39 -6.66
N ALA A 14 -33.70 9.53 -5.46
CA ALA A 14 -32.94 9.81 -4.25
C ALA A 14 -31.89 8.71 -3.97
N SER A 15 -32.27 7.44 -4.12
CA SER A 15 -31.34 6.31 -3.95
C SER A 15 -30.20 6.34 -4.97
N ALA A 16 -30.50 6.67 -6.23
CA ALA A 16 -29.48 6.82 -7.27
C ALA A 16 -28.51 7.99 -6.96
N ILE A 17 -29.03 9.13 -6.52
CA ILE A 17 -28.23 10.29 -6.11
C ILE A 17 -27.31 9.93 -4.92
N ILE A 18 -27.86 9.31 -3.88
CA ILE A 18 -27.08 8.88 -2.70
C ILE A 18 -25.98 7.89 -3.14
N ALA A 19 -26.30 6.93 -4.00
CA ALA A 19 -25.33 5.98 -4.51
C ALA A 19 -24.19 6.68 -5.27
N ILE A 20 -24.48 7.71 -6.06
CA ILE A 20 -23.47 8.51 -6.75
C ILE A 20 -22.59 9.28 -5.75
N ILE A 21 -23.20 9.95 -4.77
CA ILE A 21 -22.48 10.74 -3.77
C ILE A 21 -21.53 9.84 -2.97
N VAL A 22 -22.04 8.72 -2.45
CA VAL A 22 -21.27 7.81 -1.59
C VAL A 22 -20.16 7.12 -2.37
N LYS A 23 -20.41 6.74 -3.63
CA LYS A 23 -19.43 5.99 -4.43
C LYS A 23 -18.36 6.87 -5.06
N TRP A 24 -18.70 8.10 -5.46
CA TRP A 24 -17.80 8.93 -6.27
C TRP A 24 -17.39 10.23 -5.58
N ILE A 25 -18.35 10.97 -5.01
CA ILE A 25 -18.07 12.33 -4.51
C ILE A 25 -17.38 12.26 -3.15
N TRP A 26 -17.95 11.49 -2.21
CA TRP A 26 -17.45 11.42 -0.83
C TRP A 26 -16.02 10.89 -0.70
N PRO A 27 -15.60 9.83 -1.41
CA PRO A 27 -14.23 9.33 -1.32
C PRO A 27 -13.22 10.32 -1.89
N ASN A 28 -13.57 11.04 -2.96
CA ASN A 28 -12.72 12.08 -3.54
C ASN A 28 -12.59 13.31 -2.65
N LEU A 29 -13.68 13.75 -2.02
CA LEU A 29 -13.65 14.86 -1.06
C LEU A 29 -12.80 14.52 0.16
N LYS A 30 -13.01 13.33 0.73
CA LYS A 30 -12.21 12.83 1.85
C LYS A 30 -10.73 12.74 1.51
N ASP A 31 -10.42 12.23 0.32
CA ASP A 31 -9.04 12.10 -0.13
C ASP A 31 -8.42 13.46 -0.44
N LYS A 32 -9.02 14.29 -1.28
CA LYS A 32 -8.36 15.51 -1.79
C LYS A 32 -8.45 16.72 -0.86
N CYS A 33 -9.52 16.84 -0.08
CA CYS A 33 -9.80 18.07 0.69
C CYS A 33 -9.67 17.87 2.21
N LEU A 34 -10.03 16.69 2.72
CA LEU A 34 -10.03 16.44 4.18
C LEU A 34 -8.77 15.75 4.69
N TYR A 35 -7.94 15.21 3.81
CA TYR A 35 -6.69 14.56 4.20
C TYR A 35 -5.53 15.55 4.14
N ASP A 36 -4.94 15.82 5.30
CA ASP A 36 -3.83 16.74 5.55
C ASP A 36 -2.51 16.03 5.88
N GLY A 37 -2.47 14.69 5.78
CA GLY A 37 -1.31 13.88 6.12
C GLY A 37 -0.27 13.75 4.99
N VAL A 38 0.81 13.04 5.30
CA VAL A 38 1.92 12.82 4.35
C VAL A 38 1.46 11.96 3.16
N ARG A 39 1.84 12.38 1.96
CA ARG A 39 1.55 11.66 0.72
C ARG A 39 2.72 10.77 0.31
N ILE A 40 2.50 9.46 0.36
CA ILE A 40 3.49 8.44 0.01
C ILE A 40 3.22 7.77 -1.34
N ALA A 41 2.19 8.20 -2.07
CA ALA A 41 1.94 7.72 -3.42
C ALA A 41 3.15 7.91 -4.34
N GLY A 42 3.34 6.96 -5.25
CA GLY A 42 4.39 6.91 -6.26
C GLY A 42 5.32 5.70 -6.11
N ALA A 43 6.37 5.74 -6.91
CA ALA A 43 7.42 4.74 -6.99
C ALA A 43 8.45 4.88 -5.87
N TRP A 44 8.85 3.76 -5.26
CA TRP A 44 9.89 3.69 -4.24
C TRP A 44 10.86 2.54 -4.52
N ASP A 45 12.15 2.80 -4.36
CA ASP A 45 13.19 1.81 -4.40
C ASP A 45 13.38 1.16 -3.03
N ILE A 46 13.38 -0.17 -3.00
CA ILE A 46 13.59 -0.97 -1.80
C ILE A 46 15.08 -1.21 -1.62
N THR A 47 15.61 -0.79 -0.48
CA THR A 47 17.02 -0.96 -0.09
C THR A 47 17.12 -1.86 1.13
N GLU A 48 18.04 -2.82 1.08
CA GLU A 48 18.39 -3.72 2.18
C GLU A 48 19.84 -3.49 2.61
N LEU A 49 20.13 -3.64 3.91
CA LEU A 49 21.50 -3.70 4.41
C LEU A 49 22.03 -5.13 4.27
N ARG A 50 22.98 -5.36 3.37
CA ARG A 50 23.65 -6.65 3.17
C ARG A 50 25.15 -6.48 3.35
N ASN A 51 25.75 -7.24 4.26
CA ASN A 51 27.19 -7.19 4.57
C ASN A 51 27.70 -5.74 4.80
N GLY A 52 26.94 -4.94 5.54
CA GLY A 52 27.28 -3.54 5.83
C GLY A 52 27.10 -2.55 4.67
N LYS A 53 26.60 -3.00 3.51
CA LYS A 53 26.33 -2.15 2.34
C LYS A 53 24.84 -2.08 2.04
N ASN A 54 24.38 -0.89 1.67
CA ASN A 54 23.02 -0.67 1.19
C ASN A 54 22.91 -1.15 -0.26
N VAL A 55 22.02 -2.12 -0.51
CA VAL A 55 21.80 -2.71 -1.83
C VAL A 55 20.36 -2.51 -2.24
N LYS A 56 20.13 -2.00 -3.45
CA LYS A 56 18.81 -1.90 -4.06
C LYS A 56 18.35 -3.29 -4.50
N VAL A 57 17.20 -3.74 -4.00
CA VAL A 57 16.69 -5.11 -4.20
C VAL A 57 15.39 -5.19 -4.99
N GLY A 58 14.72 -4.05 -5.19
CA GLY A 58 13.43 -4.02 -5.86
C GLY A 58 12.84 -2.63 -5.90
N LYS A 59 11.64 -2.56 -6.47
CA LYS A 59 10.83 -1.35 -6.58
C LYS A 59 9.40 -1.67 -6.15
N ILE A 60 8.79 -0.79 -5.37
CA ILE A 60 7.38 -0.83 -4.99
C ILE A 60 6.68 0.41 -5.53
N GLU A 61 5.52 0.21 -6.14
CA GLU A 61 4.62 1.29 -6.57
C GLU A 61 3.49 1.39 -5.56
N LEU A 62 3.30 2.57 -4.98
CA LEU A 62 2.26 2.83 -3.98
C LEU A 62 1.18 3.76 -4.54
N THR A 63 -0.07 3.40 -4.28
CA THR A 63 -1.25 4.25 -4.50
C THR A 63 -1.85 4.57 -3.14
N GLN A 64 -2.38 5.78 -2.99
CA GLN A 64 -2.93 6.26 -1.73
C GLN A 64 -4.26 6.95 -1.97
N GLN A 65 -5.24 6.63 -1.13
CA GLN A 65 -6.52 7.32 -1.05
C GLN A 65 -6.83 7.63 0.43
N GLY A 66 -6.66 8.90 0.78
CA GLY A 66 -6.65 9.38 2.16
C GLY A 66 -5.58 8.63 2.96
N ARG A 67 -6.04 7.89 3.97
CA ARG A 67 -5.18 7.05 4.82
C ARG A 67 -4.94 5.66 4.24
N ILE A 68 -5.72 5.20 3.26
CA ILE A 68 -5.63 3.86 2.71
C ILE A 68 -4.49 3.82 1.70
N VAL A 69 -3.63 2.82 1.81
CA VAL A 69 -2.48 2.63 0.92
C VAL A 69 -2.56 1.24 0.30
N LYS A 70 -2.30 1.15 -0.99
CA LYS A 70 -2.15 -0.10 -1.74
C LYS A 70 -0.88 -0.04 -2.55
N GLY A 71 -0.31 -1.20 -2.87
CA GLY A 71 0.87 -1.20 -3.72
C GLY A 71 1.14 -2.52 -4.40
N THR A 72 2.06 -2.49 -5.35
CA THR A 72 2.62 -3.69 -5.96
C THR A 72 4.13 -3.57 -6.04
N SER A 73 4.84 -4.67 -5.82
CA SER A 73 6.28 -4.74 -6.06
C SER A 73 6.61 -5.93 -6.92
N THR A 74 7.68 -5.80 -7.69
CA THR A 74 8.30 -6.92 -8.40
C THR A 74 9.72 -7.04 -7.89
N ARG A 75 10.02 -8.16 -7.22
CA ARG A 75 11.39 -8.52 -6.87
C ARG A 75 11.94 -9.34 -8.02
N THR A 76 13.13 -8.98 -8.52
CA THR A 76 13.77 -9.62 -9.68
C THR A 76 14.93 -10.55 -9.30
N LYS A 77 15.36 -10.53 -8.03
CA LYS A 77 16.41 -11.39 -7.47
C LYS A 77 16.05 -11.90 -6.08
N THR A 78 16.28 -13.18 -5.83
CA THR A 78 16.16 -13.78 -4.48
C THR A 78 17.32 -13.35 -3.58
N ARG A 79 17.27 -13.73 -2.30
CA ARG A 79 18.36 -13.54 -1.34
C ARG A 79 19.68 -14.15 -1.84
N ASP A 80 19.58 -15.29 -2.51
CA ASP A 80 20.72 -16.09 -3.02
C ASP A 80 21.20 -15.64 -4.41
N GLY A 81 20.63 -14.56 -4.97
CA GLY A 81 21.04 -14.00 -6.26
C GLY A 81 20.39 -14.67 -7.47
N THR A 82 19.58 -15.71 -7.27
CA THR A 82 18.83 -16.38 -8.34
C THR A 82 17.78 -15.42 -8.92
N LYS A 83 17.65 -15.40 -10.26
CA LYS A 83 16.56 -14.68 -10.93
C LYS A 83 15.24 -15.26 -10.46
N SER A 84 14.38 -14.40 -9.93
CA SER A 84 13.04 -14.76 -9.53
C SER A 84 12.17 -13.55 -9.78
N GLU A 85 11.08 -13.73 -10.52
CA GLU A 85 10.05 -12.71 -10.67
C GLU A 85 8.93 -13.02 -9.69
N ARG A 86 9.09 -12.49 -8.47
CA ARG A 86 8.03 -12.54 -7.45
C ARG A 86 7.32 -11.20 -7.44
N LYS A 87 6.00 -11.26 -7.57
CA LYS A 87 5.12 -10.10 -7.50
C LYS A 87 4.42 -10.13 -6.15
N PHE A 88 4.48 -9.02 -5.45
CA PHE A 88 3.80 -8.86 -4.17
C PHE A 88 2.72 -7.81 -4.28
N HIS A 89 1.60 -8.09 -3.63
CA HIS A 89 0.51 -7.15 -3.42
C HIS A 89 0.61 -6.59 -2.00
N TYR A 90 0.40 -5.29 -1.87
CA TYR A 90 0.45 -4.59 -0.60
C TYR A 90 -0.89 -3.90 -0.34
N HIS A 91 -1.35 -3.95 0.90
CA HIS A 91 -2.49 -3.17 1.37
C HIS A 91 -2.26 -2.74 2.82
N GLY A 92 -2.76 -1.57 3.17
CA GLY A 92 -2.61 -1.07 4.53
C GLY A 92 -3.01 0.39 4.65
N PHE A 93 -2.36 1.10 5.56
CA PHE A 93 -2.71 2.48 5.86
C PHE A 93 -1.53 3.31 6.35
N ILE A 94 -1.72 4.63 6.31
CA ILE A 94 -0.85 5.62 6.93
C ILE A 94 -1.59 6.34 8.06
N ASN A 95 -0.88 6.60 9.16
CA ASN A 95 -1.33 7.42 10.28
C ASN A 95 -0.22 8.40 10.66
N GLY A 96 -0.42 9.70 10.42
CA GLY A 96 0.67 10.69 10.51
C GLY A 96 1.80 10.34 9.55
N ASN A 97 2.99 10.07 10.08
CA ASN A 97 4.15 9.59 9.32
C ASN A 97 4.41 8.08 9.46
N GLN A 98 3.53 7.33 10.11
CA GLN A 98 3.67 5.88 10.30
C GLN A 98 2.89 5.14 9.22
N VAL A 99 3.55 4.24 8.51
CA VAL A 99 2.99 3.46 7.41
C VAL A 99 3.04 1.99 7.77
N THR A 100 1.89 1.32 7.67
CA THR A 100 1.77 -0.13 7.85
C THR A 100 1.23 -0.73 6.57
N LEU A 101 1.97 -1.64 5.94
CA LEU A 101 1.55 -2.36 4.73
C LEU A 101 1.65 -3.86 4.99
N ILE A 102 0.56 -4.58 4.87
CA ILE A 102 0.56 -6.03 4.79
C ILE A 102 0.87 -6.40 3.35
N PHE A 103 1.69 -7.44 3.15
CA PHE A 103 2.02 -7.92 1.82
C PHE A 103 1.82 -9.42 1.68
N GLU A 104 1.51 -9.82 0.46
CA GLU A 104 1.33 -11.21 0.04
C GLU A 104 1.91 -11.44 -1.34
N ASP A 105 2.57 -12.59 -1.54
CA ASP A 105 3.00 -13.04 -2.87
C ASP A 105 1.75 -13.37 -3.73
N ALA A 106 1.79 -13.10 -5.03
CA ALA A 106 0.65 -13.31 -5.93
C ALA A 106 0.39 -14.78 -6.33
N LYS A 107 1.36 -15.71 -6.17
CA LYS A 107 1.36 -17.03 -6.86
C LYS A 107 0.81 -18.28 -6.11
N GLY A 108 -0.05 -18.16 -5.10
CA GLY A 108 -0.77 -19.28 -4.43
C GLY A 108 -0.03 -20.48 -3.77
N VAL A 109 1.16 -20.96 -4.22
CA VAL A 109 2.02 -21.95 -3.50
C VAL A 109 3.41 -21.39 -3.13
N GLY A 110 3.78 -21.38 -1.84
CA GLY A 110 5.05 -20.81 -1.37
C GLY A 110 5.04 -19.32 -0.96
N PHE A 111 3.90 -18.76 -0.51
CA PHE A 111 3.70 -17.34 -0.11
C PHE A 111 4.63 -16.88 0.99
N ASP A 112 5.34 -15.79 0.75
CA ASP A 112 5.80 -14.96 1.85
C ASP A 112 4.68 -13.95 2.10
N THR A 113 4.05 -14.04 3.27
CA THR A 113 3.19 -12.98 3.79
C THR A 113 3.92 -12.28 4.92
N GLY A 114 3.62 -11.00 5.08
CA GLY A 114 4.28 -10.21 6.10
C GLY A 114 3.74 -8.81 6.19
N THR A 115 4.49 -7.98 6.90
CA THR A 115 4.14 -6.59 7.14
C THR A 115 5.38 -5.72 7.04
N TYR A 116 5.22 -4.58 6.39
CA TYR A 116 6.13 -3.46 6.41
C TYR A 116 5.61 -2.44 7.40
N VAL A 117 6.45 -2.04 8.35
CA VAL A 117 6.18 -0.95 9.28
C VAL A 117 7.26 0.11 9.11
N PHE A 118 6.88 1.30 8.67
CA PHE A 118 7.80 2.36 8.30
C PHE A 118 7.45 3.70 8.95
N LEU A 119 8.49 4.50 9.18
CA LEU A 119 8.37 5.91 9.47
C LEU A 119 8.82 6.72 8.26
N VAL A 120 7.94 7.56 7.72
CA VAL A 120 8.28 8.55 6.70
C VAL A 120 9.13 9.64 7.35
N GLN A 121 10.30 9.89 6.77
CA GLN A 121 11.23 10.90 7.25
C GLN A 121 10.79 12.31 6.83
N ASN A 122 11.39 13.33 7.45
CA ASN A 122 11.03 14.74 7.24
C ASN A 122 11.24 15.22 5.79
N ASP A 123 12.08 14.53 5.02
CA ASP A 123 12.30 14.81 3.60
C ASP A 123 11.15 14.36 2.68
N ALA A 124 10.17 13.62 3.23
CA ALA A 124 9.06 12.98 2.51
C ALA A 124 9.50 12.09 1.32
N LYS A 125 10.77 11.73 1.27
CA LYS A 125 11.43 10.98 0.20
C LYS A 125 12.10 9.71 0.70
N THR A 126 12.24 9.56 2.02
CA THR A 126 12.77 8.36 2.65
C THR A 126 11.77 7.79 3.66
N MET A 127 11.63 6.47 3.67
CA MET A 127 10.98 5.75 4.76
C MET A 127 11.93 4.72 5.35
N VAL A 128 12.00 4.66 6.67
CA VAL A 128 12.88 3.75 7.41
C VAL A 128 12.05 2.90 8.35
N GLY A 129 12.36 1.60 8.41
CA GLY A 129 11.56 0.69 9.20
C GLY A 129 11.92 -0.77 8.97
N MET A 130 10.94 -1.64 9.20
CA MET A 130 11.15 -3.08 9.27
C MET A 130 10.19 -3.82 8.35
N ALA A 131 10.69 -4.90 7.77
CA ALA A 131 9.91 -5.94 7.13
C ALA A 131 9.85 -7.16 8.04
N SER A 132 8.66 -7.53 8.50
CA SER A 132 8.42 -8.72 9.33
C SER A 132 7.62 -9.75 8.54
N PHE A 133 8.11 -10.98 8.44
CA PHE A 133 7.49 -12.05 7.65
C PHE A 133 7.82 -13.43 8.20
N HIS A 134 7.08 -14.46 7.75
CA HIS A 134 7.37 -15.83 8.13
C HIS A 134 8.59 -16.36 7.37
N GLY A 135 9.73 -16.51 8.06
CA GLY A 135 10.91 -17.20 7.54
C GLY A 135 10.66 -18.70 7.54
N LYS A 136 10.43 -19.28 6.36
CA LYS A 136 10.02 -20.69 6.22
C LYS A 136 11.13 -21.66 6.60
N THR A 137 12.34 -21.37 6.15
CA THR A 137 13.53 -22.20 6.44
C THR A 137 13.81 -22.24 7.93
N GLU A 138 13.68 -21.09 8.60
CA GLU A 138 13.92 -20.93 10.03
C GLU A 138 12.69 -21.23 10.89
N ASN A 139 11.53 -21.45 10.27
CA ASN A 139 10.21 -21.59 10.88
C ASN A 139 9.93 -20.58 12.02
N LYS A 140 10.21 -19.29 11.77
CA LYS A 140 10.00 -18.20 12.75
C LYS A 140 9.64 -16.90 12.06
N ILE A 141 9.17 -15.93 12.85
CA ILE A 141 9.04 -14.55 12.35
C ILE A 141 10.43 -13.94 12.23
N VAL A 142 10.76 -13.49 11.03
CA VAL A 142 11.99 -12.77 10.71
C VAL A 142 11.63 -11.31 10.54
N SER A 143 12.37 -10.42 11.21
CA SER A 143 12.21 -8.97 11.08
C SER A 143 13.52 -8.36 10.63
N GLU A 144 13.53 -7.74 9.46
CA GLU A 144 14.73 -7.17 8.85
C GLU A 144 14.55 -5.68 8.55
N PRO A 145 15.59 -4.86 8.73
CA PRO A 145 15.54 -3.46 8.36
C PRO A 145 15.40 -3.28 6.85
N ARG A 146 14.60 -2.29 6.47
CA ARG A 146 14.38 -1.84 5.10
C ARG A 146 14.38 -0.33 5.04
N THR A 147 14.82 0.19 3.90
CA THR A 147 14.69 1.60 3.57
C THR A 147 14.02 1.74 2.21
N LEU A 148 12.97 2.56 2.14
CA LEU A 148 12.32 2.93 0.91
C LEU A 148 12.78 4.33 0.52
N ASN A 149 13.30 4.48 -0.70
CA ASN A 149 13.69 5.78 -1.24
C ASN A 149 12.79 6.13 -2.42
N LYS A 150 12.18 7.32 -2.40
CA LYS A 150 11.26 7.75 -3.44
C LYS A 150 12.02 7.89 -4.75
N VAL A 151 11.49 7.30 -5.82
CA VAL A 151 12.06 7.45 -7.15
C VAL A 151 11.65 8.83 -7.64
N VAL A 152 12.62 9.74 -7.72
CA VAL A 152 12.42 11.07 -8.28
C VAL A 152 12.46 10.93 -9.80
N SER A 153 11.32 11.18 -10.45
CA SER A 153 11.23 11.38 -11.90
C SER A 153 11.56 12.83 -12.25
#